data_AF-A0A4P9Z0G4-F1
#
_entry.id   AF-A0A4P9Z0G4-F1
#
_cell.length_a   1.000
_cell.length_b   1.000
_cell.length_c   1.000
_cell.angle_alpha   90.00
_cell.angle_beta   90.00
_cell.angle_gamma   90.00
#
_symmetry.space_group_name_H-M   'P 1'
#
loop_
_entity.id
_entity.type
_entity.pdbx_description
1 polymer ?
#
loop_
_entity_poly.entity_id
_entity_poly.type
_entity_poly.pdbx_seq_one_letter_code
_entity_poly.pdbx_strand_id
1 'polypeptide(L)'
;RREIRTLSAAERDVFVKAVKALQARPSPSAPSRYDEYARLHNDNAPFCHGSPVFLPWHRRMLREMELDLQKTDPSIMLPYWDWSMDSQAPETSIVFDKAYFGGNGKSKGCVADGPFADWQPFYPQPGCLRRTFDDKQQIGAFYSPEAVQSTITRNADFNSFSREVEGTCHARVHNGIGGSMLNMYSPSDPLFFLHHGMIDRVWWQWQNARPGNRMAFGGR
;
A
#
# COMPACT_ATOMS: atom_id res chain seq x y z
N ARG A 1 -12.78 5.19 -4.25
CA ARG A 1 -11.75 4.19 -4.64
C ARG A 1 -12.44 2.89 -5.06
N ARG A 2 -11.88 2.17 -6.03
CA ARG A 2 -12.36 0.87 -6.53
C ARG A 2 -11.29 -0.19 -6.31
N GLU A 3 -11.72 -1.44 -6.22
CA GLU A 3 -10.82 -2.59 -6.13
C GLU A 3 -10.12 -2.77 -7.49
N ILE A 4 -8.82 -3.05 -7.46
CA ILE A 4 -7.94 -3.07 -8.65
C ILE A 4 -8.40 -4.05 -9.75
N ARG A 5 -9.04 -5.17 -9.41
CA ARG A 5 -9.61 -6.16 -10.36
C ARG A 5 -10.78 -5.62 -11.14
N THR A 6 -11.45 -4.60 -10.62
CA THR A 6 -12.59 -3.98 -11.30
C THR A 6 -12.17 -2.97 -12.35
N LEU A 7 -10.90 -2.53 -12.36
CA LEU A 7 -10.40 -1.63 -13.38
C LEU A 7 -10.19 -2.36 -14.70
N SER A 8 -10.55 -1.72 -15.80
CA SER A 8 -10.19 -2.14 -17.15
C SER A 8 -8.68 -2.02 -17.40
N ALA A 9 -8.18 -2.67 -18.45
CA ALA A 9 -6.77 -2.53 -18.84
C ALA A 9 -6.40 -1.06 -19.11
N ALA A 10 -7.26 -0.32 -19.81
CA ALA A 10 -7.05 1.10 -20.09
C ALA A 10 -6.98 1.96 -18.81
N GLU A 11 -7.87 1.74 -17.84
CA GLU A 11 -7.83 2.45 -16.55
C GLU A 11 -6.53 2.14 -15.79
N ARG A 12 -6.05 0.89 -15.84
CA ARG A 12 -4.76 0.51 -15.23
C ARG A 12 -3.57 1.14 -15.93
N ASP A 13 -3.57 1.20 -17.26
CA ASP A 13 -2.50 1.81 -18.03
C ASP A 13 -2.37 3.31 -17.74
N VAL A 14 -3.51 4.01 -17.62
CA VAL A 14 -3.54 5.43 -17.22
C VAL A 14 -2.94 5.61 -15.82
N PHE A 15 -3.33 4.76 -14.86
CA PHE A 15 -2.76 4.77 -13.51
C PHE A 15 -1.25 4.54 -13.51
N VAL A 16 -0.76 3.48 -14.16
CA VAL A 16 0.66 3.14 -14.25
C VAL A 16 1.45 4.29 -14.88
N LYS A 17 0.95 4.86 -15.98
CA LYS A 17 1.59 6.00 -16.66
C LYS A 17 1.71 7.20 -15.72
N ALA A 18 0.68 7.51 -14.95
CA ALA A 18 0.72 8.62 -14.00
C ALA A 18 1.70 8.37 -12.84
N VAL A 19 1.76 7.13 -12.32
CA VAL A 19 2.77 6.76 -11.30
C VAL A 19 4.19 6.93 -11.86
N LYS A 20 4.46 6.45 -13.09
CA LYS A 20 5.74 6.67 -13.78
C LYS A 20 6.06 8.14 -14.00
N ALA A 21 5.06 8.95 -14.33
CA ALA A 21 5.25 10.39 -14.46
C ALA A 21 5.66 11.06 -13.14
N LEU A 22 5.27 10.53 -11.97
CA LEU A 22 5.73 11.05 -10.68
C LEU A 22 7.20 10.73 -10.39
N GLN A 23 7.72 9.59 -10.85
CA GLN A 23 9.15 9.26 -10.75
C GLN A 23 10.02 10.19 -11.61
N ALA A 24 9.46 10.72 -12.71
CA ALA A 24 10.15 11.70 -13.56
C ALA A 24 9.96 13.16 -13.09
N ARG A 25 9.01 13.42 -12.18
CA ARG A 25 8.68 14.78 -11.75
C ARG A 25 9.69 15.26 -10.70
N PRO A 26 10.30 16.45 -10.86
CA PRO A 26 11.22 16.99 -9.86
C PRO A 26 10.57 17.17 -8.48
N SER A 27 11.34 16.98 -7.41
CA SER A 27 10.99 17.37 -6.05
C SER A 27 12.10 18.24 -5.46
N PRO A 28 11.77 19.27 -4.66
CA PRO A 28 12.78 20.06 -3.97
C PRO A 28 13.42 19.33 -2.78
N SER A 29 12.81 18.24 -2.31
CA SER A 29 13.22 17.56 -1.06
C SER A 29 13.58 16.09 -1.27
N ALA A 30 13.50 15.57 -2.49
CA ALA A 30 13.80 14.20 -2.85
C ALA A 30 14.19 14.11 -4.34
N PRO A 31 14.79 12.99 -4.80
CA PRO A 31 15.18 12.79 -6.19
C PRO A 31 14.03 12.90 -7.19
N SER A 32 12.82 12.51 -6.79
CA SER A 32 11.60 12.72 -7.55
C SER A 32 10.41 13.00 -6.63
N ARG A 33 9.30 13.46 -7.21
CA ARG A 33 8.04 13.64 -6.46
C ARG A 33 7.52 12.32 -5.92
N TYR A 34 7.73 11.21 -6.64
CA TYR A 34 7.38 9.90 -6.10
C TYR A 34 8.27 9.54 -4.90
N ASP A 35 9.59 9.73 -5.01
CA ASP A 35 10.53 9.38 -3.94
C ASP A 35 10.31 10.20 -2.66
N GLU A 36 9.73 11.39 -2.76
CA GLU A 36 9.34 12.20 -1.61
C GLU A 36 8.36 11.47 -0.68
N TYR A 37 7.47 10.62 -1.21
CA TYR A 37 6.58 9.80 -0.38
C TYR A 37 7.35 8.76 0.45
N ALA A 38 8.32 8.10 -0.16
CA ALA A 38 9.17 7.14 0.54
C ALA A 38 10.04 7.82 1.60
N ARG A 39 10.60 9.01 1.28
CA ARG A 39 11.34 9.84 2.23
C ARG A 39 10.48 10.23 3.42
N LEU A 40 9.32 10.85 3.17
CA LEU A 40 8.44 11.35 4.22
C LEU A 40 7.98 10.25 5.16
N HIS A 41 7.63 9.08 4.62
CA HIS A 41 7.26 7.92 5.43
C HIS A 41 8.43 7.41 6.26
N ASN A 42 9.63 7.31 5.67
CA ASN A 42 10.82 6.86 6.38
C ASN A 42 11.23 7.81 7.52
N ASP A 43 11.27 9.12 7.24
CA ASP A 43 11.70 10.14 8.20
C ASP A 43 10.69 10.34 9.34
N ASN A 44 9.40 10.08 9.09
CA ASN A 44 8.33 10.25 10.06
C ASN A 44 7.83 8.94 10.66
N ALA A 45 8.52 7.81 10.42
CA ALA A 45 8.11 6.50 10.93
C ALA A 45 7.78 6.48 12.44
N PRO A 46 8.58 7.11 13.34
CA PRO A 46 8.25 7.16 14.78
C PRO A 46 6.96 7.94 15.11
N PHE A 47 6.49 8.78 14.19
CA PHE A 47 5.27 9.56 14.34
C PHE A 47 4.08 8.89 13.66
N CYS A 48 4.25 8.36 12.43
CA CYS A 48 3.15 7.76 11.67
C CYS A 48 2.89 6.28 11.98
N HIS A 49 3.72 5.62 12.78
CA HIS A 49 3.51 4.25 13.24
C HIS A 49 3.52 4.14 14.77
N GLY A 50 2.86 3.10 15.29
CA GLY A 50 2.72 2.85 16.72
C GLY A 50 1.97 3.95 17.46
N SER A 51 1.23 4.79 16.73
CA SER A 51 0.65 6.02 17.23
C SER A 51 -0.82 6.17 16.81
N PRO A 52 -1.58 7.02 17.52
CA PRO A 52 -2.94 7.44 17.15
C PRO A 52 -3.09 7.93 15.71
N VAL A 53 -2.03 8.51 15.15
CA VAL A 53 -2.10 9.15 13.84
C VAL A 53 -1.84 8.17 12.70
N PHE A 54 -1.54 6.90 12.97
CA PHE A 54 -1.31 5.88 11.95
C PHE A 54 -2.36 5.91 10.83
N LEU A 55 -3.64 5.69 11.18
CA LEU A 55 -4.72 5.68 10.19
C LEU A 55 -4.92 7.05 9.47
N PRO A 56 -5.07 8.19 10.16
CA PRO A 56 -5.28 9.47 9.49
C PRO A 56 -4.06 9.96 8.69
N TRP A 57 -2.83 9.70 9.14
CA TRP A 57 -1.60 10.08 8.44
C TRP A 57 -1.51 9.36 7.10
N HIS A 58 -1.76 8.04 7.09
CA HIS A 58 -1.79 7.26 5.85
C HIS A 58 -2.96 7.66 4.95
N ARG A 59 -4.15 7.96 5.48
CA ARG A 59 -5.27 8.51 4.68
C ARG A 59 -4.89 9.82 3.99
N ARG A 60 -4.20 10.74 4.70
CA ARG A 60 -3.70 11.99 4.12
C ARG A 60 -2.67 11.71 3.02
N MET A 61 -1.71 10.81 3.27
CA MET A 61 -0.71 10.43 2.26
C MET A 61 -1.34 9.87 0.99
N LEU A 62 -2.33 8.98 1.12
CA LEU A 62 -3.09 8.44 -0.03
C LEU A 62 -3.83 9.55 -0.80
N ARG A 63 -4.36 10.56 -0.10
CA ARG A 63 -5.03 11.70 -0.73
C ARG A 63 -4.05 12.57 -1.51
N GLU A 64 -2.86 12.84 -0.96
CA GLU A 64 -1.82 13.58 -1.67
C GLU A 64 -1.35 12.84 -2.92
N MET A 65 -1.15 11.52 -2.83
CA MET A 65 -0.80 10.69 -3.98
C MET A 65 -1.86 10.77 -5.08
N GLU A 66 -3.14 10.60 -4.71
CA GLU A 66 -4.25 10.71 -5.67
C GLU A 66 -4.30 12.09 -6.34
N LEU A 67 -4.15 13.17 -5.57
CA LEU A 67 -4.11 14.54 -6.10
C LEU A 67 -2.93 14.74 -7.07
N ASP A 68 -1.77 14.17 -6.78
CA ASP A 68 -0.60 14.28 -7.65
C ASP A 68 -0.73 13.49 -8.95
N LEU A 69 -1.37 12.32 -8.90
CA LEU A 69 -1.73 11.54 -10.08
C LEU A 69 -2.79 12.28 -10.93
N GLN A 70 -3.76 12.92 -10.28
CA GLN A 70 -4.80 13.72 -10.94
C GLN A 70 -4.27 14.92 -11.71
N LYS A 71 -3.06 15.41 -11.39
CA LYS A 71 -2.36 16.43 -12.20
C LYS A 71 -1.89 15.88 -13.55
N THR A 72 -1.71 14.57 -13.68
CA THR A 72 -1.38 13.92 -14.95
C THR A 72 -2.64 13.52 -15.69
N ASP A 73 -3.64 12.96 -14.99
CA ASP A 73 -4.95 12.66 -15.55
C ASP A 73 -6.04 12.80 -14.47
N PRO A 74 -6.97 13.77 -14.60
CA PRO A 74 -7.96 14.08 -13.57
C PRO A 74 -9.00 12.97 -13.35
N SER A 75 -9.10 11.99 -14.26
CA SER A 75 -10.00 10.84 -14.10
C SER A 75 -9.46 9.79 -13.12
N ILE A 76 -8.18 9.88 -12.76
CA ILE A 76 -7.56 8.90 -11.87
C ILE A 76 -8.21 8.95 -10.49
N MET A 77 -8.56 7.76 -10.03
CA MET A 77 -8.87 7.45 -8.64
C MET A 77 -7.79 6.48 -8.16
N LEU A 78 -7.33 6.62 -6.92
CA LEU A 78 -6.41 5.64 -6.35
C LEU A 78 -7.15 4.30 -6.14
N PRO A 79 -6.70 3.18 -6.74
CA PRO A 79 -7.29 1.87 -6.47
C PRO A 79 -6.87 1.35 -5.09
N TYR A 80 -7.60 0.35 -4.60
CA TYR A 80 -7.15 -0.47 -3.47
C TYR A 80 -7.01 -1.93 -3.88
N TRP A 81 -6.19 -2.68 -3.15
CA TRP A 81 -6.04 -4.12 -3.33
C TRP A 81 -6.68 -4.86 -2.17
N ASP A 82 -7.80 -5.54 -2.42
CA ASP A 82 -8.42 -6.40 -1.41
C ASP A 82 -7.65 -7.72 -1.33
N TRP A 83 -6.58 -7.69 -0.54
CA TRP A 83 -5.69 -8.83 -0.32
C TRP A 83 -6.37 -9.97 0.46
N SER A 84 -7.55 -9.74 1.05
CA SER A 84 -8.29 -10.79 1.74
C SER A 84 -8.91 -11.82 0.78
N MET A 85 -9.11 -11.44 -0.49
CA MET A 85 -9.67 -12.33 -1.51
C MET A 85 -8.75 -13.51 -1.86
N ASP A 86 -7.43 -13.31 -1.77
CA ASP A 86 -6.42 -14.33 -2.09
C ASP A 86 -5.67 -14.78 -0.83
N SER A 87 -6.29 -14.65 0.34
CA SER A 87 -5.59 -14.73 1.62
C SER A 87 -4.85 -16.05 1.87
N GLN A 88 -5.30 -17.15 1.26
CA GLN A 88 -4.70 -18.48 1.42
C GLN A 88 -3.46 -18.71 0.54
N ALA A 89 -3.31 -17.95 -0.55
CA ALA A 89 -2.18 -18.03 -1.45
C ALA A 89 -1.89 -16.64 -2.04
N PRO A 90 -1.44 -15.66 -1.23
CA PRO A 90 -1.37 -14.27 -1.65
C PRO A 90 -0.45 -14.03 -2.85
N GLU A 91 0.58 -14.86 -3.05
CA GLU A 91 1.46 -14.83 -4.22
C GLU A 91 0.73 -15.05 -5.55
N THR A 92 -0.45 -15.67 -5.52
CA THR A 92 -1.31 -15.89 -6.69
C THR A 92 -2.24 -14.73 -7.01
N SER A 93 -2.27 -13.70 -6.15
CA SER A 93 -3.06 -12.50 -6.37
C SER A 93 -2.70 -11.85 -7.70
N ILE A 94 -3.71 -11.35 -8.40
CA ILE A 94 -3.55 -10.71 -9.71
C ILE A 94 -2.62 -9.51 -9.67
N VAL A 95 -2.43 -8.87 -8.50
CA VAL A 95 -1.51 -7.73 -8.38
C VAL A 95 -0.06 -8.14 -8.70
N PHE A 96 0.28 -9.41 -8.47
CA PHE A 96 1.60 -9.97 -8.77
C PHE A 96 1.72 -10.51 -10.21
N ASP A 97 0.67 -10.42 -11.02
CA ASP A 97 0.73 -10.75 -12.44
C ASP A 97 1.49 -9.68 -13.24
N LYS A 98 2.11 -10.10 -14.35
CA LYS A 98 2.85 -9.22 -15.27
C LYS A 98 1.97 -8.16 -15.94
N ALA A 99 0.65 -8.30 -15.99
CA ALA A 99 -0.25 -7.26 -16.50
C ALA A 99 -0.59 -6.20 -15.43
N TYR A 100 -0.10 -6.36 -14.19
CA TYR A 100 -0.44 -5.52 -13.04
C TYR A 100 0.81 -4.87 -12.42
N PHE A 101 1.36 -5.39 -11.32
CA PHE A 101 2.50 -4.79 -10.63
C PHE A 101 3.77 -5.63 -10.71
N GLY A 102 3.75 -6.76 -11.43
CA GLY A 102 4.86 -7.70 -11.49
C GLY A 102 4.97 -8.56 -10.24
N GLY A 103 5.71 -9.67 -10.34
CA GLY A 103 5.76 -10.71 -9.32
C GLY A 103 6.89 -10.53 -8.31
N ASN A 104 7.44 -11.66 -7.87
CA ASN A 104 8.58 -11.71 -6.95
C ASN A 104 9.87 -11.19 -7.61
N GLY A 105 10.81 -10.78 -6.78
CA GLY A 105 12.16 -10.49 -7.19
C GLY A 105 12.92 -11.72 -7.70
N LYS A 106 13.75 -11.53 -8.73
CA LYS A 106 14.68 -12.54 -9.23
C LYS A 106 16.10 -12.25 -8.71
N SER A 107 17.02 -11.86 -9.60
CA SER A 107 18.40 -11.56 -9.23
C SER A 107 18.46 -10.40 -8.23
N LYS A 108 19.10 -10.63 -7.08
CA LYS A 108 19.23 -9.64 -5.98
C LYS A 108 17.88 -9.06 -5.51
N GLY A 109 16.79 -9.82 -5.69
CA GLY A 109 15.43 -9.40 -5.33
C GLY A 109 14.78 -8.41 -6.30
N CYS A 110 15.38 -8.10 -7.46
CA CYS A 110 14.77 -7.17 -8.42
C CYS A 110 13.53 -7.77 -9.11
N VAL A 111 12.42 -7.04 -9.07
CA VAL A 111 11.23 -7.35 -9.89
C VAL A 111 11.62 -7.25 -11.36
N ALA A 112 11.28 -8.27 -12.14
CA ALA A 112 11.78 -8.44 -13.51
C ALA A 112 10.68 -8.48 -14.57
N ASP A 113 9.42 -8.27 -14.16
CA ASP A 113 8.26 -8.32 -15.03
C ASP A 113 7.22 -7.25 -14.67
N GLY A 114 6.25 -7.15 -15.55
CA GLY A 114 5.18 -6.17 -15.50
C GLY A 114 5.62 -4.71 -15.71
N PRO A 115 4.67 -3.78 -15.56
CA PRO A 115 4.89 -2.40 -15.92
C PRO A 115 5.92 -1.68 -15.04
N PHE A 116 6.33 -2.27 -13.92
CA PHE A 116 7.32 -1.72 -12.99
C PHE A 116 8.66 -2.49 -13.01
N ALA A 117 8.92 -3.34 -14.00
CA ALA A 117 10.21 -4.03 -14.14
C ALA A 117 11.40 -3.07 -14.31
N ASP A 118 11.15 -1.90 -14.90
CA ASP A 118 12.10 -0.80 -15.11
C ASP A 118 12.06 0.24 -13.98
N TRP A 119 11.23 0.04 -12.95
CA TRP A 119 11.06 0.99 -11.84
C TRP A 119 12.36 1.16 -11.05
N GLN A 120 12.81 2.40 -10.92
CA GLN A 120 14.05 2.76 -10.20
C GLN A 120 13.76 3.59 -8.93
N PRO A 121 13.29 2.98 -7.83
CA PRO A 121 13.14 3.72 -6.58
C PRO A 121 14.50 4.19 -6.05
N PHE A 122 14.51 5.35 -5.39
CA PHE A 122 15.75 5.87 -4.82
C PHE A 122 16.09 5.31 -3.44
N TYR A 123 15.12 5.00 -2.59
CA TYR A 123 15.41 4.66 -1.20
C TYR A 123 15.72 3.17 -0.97
N PRO A 124 16.70 2.84 -0.11
CA PRO A 124 17.59 3.75 0.62
C PRO A 124 18.76 4.27 -0.22
N GLN A 125 18.99 3.65 -1.38
CA GLN A 125 19.95 4.03 -2.41
C GLN A 125 19.39 3.62 -3.78
N PRO A 126 19.76 4.32 -4.88
CA PRO A 126 19.24 4.04 -6.20
C PRO A 126 19.36 2.56 -6.57
N GLY A 127 18.28 1.98 -7.08
CA GLY A 127 18.27 0.61 -7.55
C GLY A 127 16.94 0.20 -8.13
N CYS A 128 16.77 -1.11 -8.35
CA CYS A 128 15.52 -1.69 -8.84
C CYS A 128 14.45 -1.78 -7.73
N LEU A 129 13.19 -1.91 -8.13
CA LEU A 129 12.11 -2.37 -7.26
C LEU A 129 12.44 -3.75 -6.68
N ARG A 130 12.37 -3.91 -5.35
CA ARG A 130 12.66 -5.20 -4.70
C ARG A 130 11.45 -5.81 -4.01
N ARG A 131 11.21 -7.09 -4.30
CA ARG A 131 10.28 -7.96 -3.57
C ARG A 131 10.98 -9.27 -3.24
N THR A 132 10.60 -9.89 -2.14
CA THR A 132 11.28 -11.09 -1.64
C THR A 132 10.27 -11.97 -0.92
N PHE A 133 9.55 -12.77 -1.70
CA PHE A 133 8.74 -13.87 -1.16
C PHE A 133 9.67 -14.94 -0.57
N ASP A 134 9.11 -15.97 0.05
CA ASP A 134 9.93 -17.03 0.66
C ASP A 134 10.71 -17.86 -0.38
N ASP A 135 11.53 -18.79 0.11
CA ASP A 135 12.38 -19.65 -0.73
C ASP A 135 11.58 -20.52 -1.73
N LYS A 136 10.27 -20.71 -1.49
CA LYS A 136 9.34 -21.43 -2.36
C LYS A 136 8.58 -20.51 -3.30
N GLN A 137 8.92 -19.22 -3.36
CA GLN A 137 8.20 -18.18 -4.09
C GLN A 137 6.77 -17.98 -3.58
N GLN A 138 6.52 -18.26 -2.30
CA GLN A 138 5.22 -18.18 -1.66
C GLN A 138 5.16 -17.05 -0.64
N ILE A 139 3.94 -16.57 -0.39
CA ILE A 139 3.67 -15.63 0.68
C ILE A 139 2.85 -16.35 1.75
N GLY A 140 3.27 -16.24 3.01
CA GLY A 140 2.48 -16.79 4.10
C GLY A 140 1.09 -16.14 4.15
N ALA A 141 0.06 -16.93 4.47
CA ALA A 141 -1.34 -16.50 4.41
C ALA A 141 -1.60 -15.13 5.04
N PHE A 142 -2.44 -14.34 4.38
CA PHE A 142 -2.97 -13.08 4.87
C PHE A 142 -4.27 -13.28 5.65
N TYR A 143 -4.84 -12.18 6.16
CA TYR A 143 -6.13 -12.23 6.84
C TYR A 143 -7.25 -12.53 5.83
N SER A 144 -8.13 -13.47 6.15
CA SER A 144 -9.31 -13.76 5.32
C SER A 144 -10.36 -12.64 5.44
N PRO A 145 -11.39 -12.60 4.59
CA PRO A 145 -12.48 -11.63 4.71
C PRO A 145 -13.17 -11.71 6.09
N GLU A 146 -13.33 -12.91 6.65
CA GLU A 146 -13.92 -13.14 7.97
C GLU A 146 -13.02 -12.60 9.09
N ALA A 147 -11.70 -12.79 8.97
CA ALA A 147 -10.75 -12.26 9.94
C ALA A 147 -10.75 -10.73 9.94
N VAL A 148 -10.79 -10.11 8.75
CA VAL A 148 -10.94 -8.65 8.61
C VAL A 148 -12.27 -8.17 9.20
N GLN A 149 -13.37 -8.84 8.90
CA GLN A 149 -14.69 -8.50 9.44
C GLN A 149 -14.75 -8.65 10.96
N SER A 150 -14.06 -9.64 11.53
CA SER A 150 -13.91 -9.81 12.97
C SER A 150 -13.19 -8.62 13.61
N THR A 151 -12.05 -8.18 13.05
CA THR A 151 -11.32 -6.98 13.50
C THR A 151 -12.21 -5.73 13.46
N ILE A 152 -13.02 -5.56 12.42
CA ILE A 152 -13.95 -4.44 12.28
C ILE A 152 -15.06 -4.47 13.35
N THR A 153 -15.62 -5.64 13.63
CA THR A 153 -16.82 -5.74 14.48
C THR A 153 -16.51 -5.85 15.96
N ARG A 154 -15.35 -6.42 16.34
CA ARG A 154 -15.00 -6.65 17.74
C ARG A 154 -14.40 -5.43 18.45
N ASN A 155 -13.74 -4.54 17.72
CA ASN A 155 -13.11 -3.36 18.31
C ASN A 155 -14.14 -2.24 18.50
N ALA A 156 -14.36 -1.86 19.76
CA ALA A 156 -15.33 -0.81 20.11
C ALA A 156 -14.72 0.60 20.15
N ASP A 157 -13.39 0.72 20.25
CA ASP A 157 -12.69 2.00 20.33
C ASP A 157 -11.56 2.10 19.29
N PHE A 158 -11.21 3.34 18.96
CA PHE A 158 -10.25 3.66 17.91
C PHE A 158 -8.83 3.14 18.21
N ASN A 159 -8.39 3.18 19.47
CA ASN A 159 -7.02 2.81 19.83
C ASN A 159 -6.79 1.32 19.68
N SER A 160 -7.73 0.51 20.18
CA SER A 160 -7.70 -0.94 20.05
C SER A 160 -7.76 -1.35 18.58
N PHE A 161 -8.66 -0.74 17.81
CA PHE A 161 -8.78 -0.98 16.37
C PHE A 161 -7.50 -0.62 15.61
N SER A 162 -6.97 0.59 15.79
CA SER A 162 -5.78 1.07 15.07
C SER A 162 -4.56 0.20 15.36
N ARG A 163 -4.33 -0.12 16.64
CA ARG A 163 -3.21 -0.98 17.06
C ARG A 163 -3.32 -2.38 16.48
N GLU A 164 -4.52 -2.95 16.49
CA GLU A 164 -4.74 -4.27 15.92
C GLU A 164 -4.49 -4.27 14.43
N VAL A 165 -5.11 -3.37 13.67
CA VAL A 165 -4.92 -3.30 12.21
C VAL A 165 -3.45 -3.15 11.86
N GLU A 166 -2.74 -2.21 12.52
CA GLU A 166 -1.33 -1.94 12.28
C GLU A 166 -0.44 -3.16 12.56
N GLY A 167 -0.61 -3.79 13.73
CA GLY A 167 0.21 -4.90 14.20
C GLY A 167 -0.15 -6.26 13.59
N THR A 168 -1.27 -6.35 12.86
CA THR A 168 -1.75 -7.61 12.29
C THR A 168 -1.78 -7.56 10.77
N CYS A 169 -2.93 -7.27 10.17
CA CYS A 169 -3.13 -7.41 8.74
C CYS A 169 -2.28 -6.44 7.91
N HIS A 170 -2.04 -5.22 8.40
CA HIS A 170 -1.08 -4.29 7.80
C HIS A 170 0.35 -4.89 7.80
N ALA A 171 0.88 -5.21 8.99
CA ALA A 171 2.21 -5.78 9.12
C ALA A 171 2.38 -7.09 8.34
N ARG A 172 1.33 -7.92 8.27
CA ARG A 172 1.38 -9.21 7.57
C ARG A 172 1.58 -9.05 6.07
N VAL A 173 0.94 -8.07 5.43
CA VAL A 173 1.12 -7.80 4.00
C VAL A 173 2.51 -7.25 3.72
N HIS A 174 2.96 -6.27 4.50
CA HIS A 174 4.32 -5.72 4.41
C HIS A 174 5.39 -6.81 4.53
N ASN A 175 5.27 -7.64 5.56
CA ASN A 175 6.21 -8.72 5.83
C ASN A 175 6.18 -9.82 4.77
N GLY A 176 5.00 -10.14 4.25
CA GLY A 176 4.83 -11.17 3.24
C GLY A 176 5.43 -10.84 1.88
N ILE A 177 5.35 -9.57 1.46
CA ILE A 177 5.91 -9.13 0.16
C ILE A 177 7.44 -9.06 0.20
N GLY A 178 8.02 -8.73 1.34
CA GLY A 178 9.47 -8.64 1.47
C GLY A 178 10.06 -7.42 0.78
N GLY A 179 11.38 -7.42 0.58
CA GLY A 179 12.09 -6.40 -0.18
C GLY A 179 11.84 -4.97 0.34
N SER A 180 11.43 -4.05 -0.55
CA SER A 180 11.11 -2.67 -0.16
C SER A 180 9.94 -2.60 0.83
N MET A 181 8.94 -3.48 0.71
CA MET A 181 7.75 -3.49 1.57
C MET A 181 8.04 -3.83 3.04
N LEU A 182 9.20 -4.40 3.38
CA LEU A 182 9.62 -4.66 4.77
C LEU A 182 10.11 -3.42 5.54
N ASN A 183 10.36 -2.32 4.83
CA ASN A 183 11.09 -1.18 5.39
C ASN A 183 10.20 0.05 5.55
N MET A 184 10.69 1.05 6.29
CA MET A 184 10.00 2.34 6.43
C MET A 184 10.07 3.20 5.17
N TYR A 185 10.84 2.81 4.16
CA TYR A 185 10.75 3.34 2.80
C TYR A 185 9.86 2.47 1.88
N SER A 186 8.98 1.63 2.43
CA SER A 186 8.04 0.81 1.67
C SER A 186 7.20 1.55 0.61
N PRO A 187 6.88 2.85 0.72
CA PRO A 187 6.22 3.57 -0.37
C PRO A 187 7.01 3.60 -1.69
N SER A 188 8.30 3.26 -1.66
CA SER A 188 9.10 3.04 -2.87
C SER A 188 8.53 1.95 -3.78
N ASP A 189 7.72 1.01 -3.26
CA ASP A 189 6.92 0.07 -4.04
C ASP A 189 5.52 0.66 -4.32
N PRO A 190 5.10 0.82 -5.60
CA PRO A 190 3.75 1.28 -5.93
C PRO A 190 2.60 0.47 -5.32
N LEU A 191 2.82 -0.80 -4.95
CA LEU A 191 1.83 -1.61 -4.22
C LEU A 191 1.50 -1.07 -2.83
N PHE A 192 2.39 -0.29 -2.21
CA PHE A 192 2.16 0.36 -0.92
C PHE A 192 0.83 1.12 -0.92
N PHE A 193 0.58 1.93 -1.95
CA PHE A 193 -0.61 2.78 -2.02
C PHE A 193 -1.90 1.96 -2.19
N LEU A 194 -1.84 0.81 -2.87
CA LEU A 194 -2.99 -0.09 -3.00
C LEU A 194 -3.26 -0.85 -1.69
N HIS A 195 -2.19 -1.29 -1.01
CA HIS A 195 -2.29 -1.91 0.32
C HIS A 195 -2.91 -0.94 1.34
N HIS A 196 -2.36 0.27 1.45
CA HIS A 196 -2.91 1.29 2.35
C HIS A 196 -4.29 1.78 1.91
N GLY A 197 -4.62 1.71 0.62
CA GLY A 197 -6.00 1.90 0.14
C GLY A 197 -6.97 0.89 0.76
N MET A 198 -6.55 -0.35 0.97
CA MET A 198 -7.34 -1.38 1.65
C MET A 198 -7.38 -1.17 3.17
N ILE A 199 -6.25 -0.80 3.79
CA ILE A 199 -6.24 -0.41 5.22
C ILE A 199 -7.21 0.75 5.48
N ASP A 200 -7.21 1.75 4.61
CA ASP A 200 -8.13 2.89 4.70
C ASP A 200 -9.59 2.49 4.52
N ARG A 201 -9.87 1.53 3.63
CA ARG A 201 -11.21 0.93 3.46
C ARG A 201 -11.65 0.19 4.72
N VAL A 202 -10.78 -0.61 5.32
CA VAL A 202 -11.07 -1.34 6.57
C VAL A 202 -11.39 -0.34 7.70
N TRP A 203 -10.61 0.75 7.80
CA TRP A 203 -10.92 1.83 8.75
C TRP A 203 -12.27 2.50 8.45
N TRP A 204 -12.55 2.84 7.20
CA TRP A 204 -13.84 3.40 6.82
C TRP A 204 -15.01 2.46 7.17
N GLN A 205 -14.86 1.16 6.96
CA GLN A 205 -15.89 0.18 7.36
C GLN A 205 -16.08 0.16 8.88
N TRP A 206 -14.99 0.20 9.66
CA TRP A 206 -15.07 0.33 11.12
C TRP A 206 -15.77 1.61 11.58
N GLN A 207 -15.49 2.75 10.94
CA GLN A 207 -16.17 4.03 11.22
C GLN A 207 -17.68 3.95 10.97
N ASN A 208 -18.11 3.14 10.00
CA ASN A 208 -19.52 2.98 9.65
C ASN A 208 -20.21 1.79 10.34
N ALA A 209 -19.47 0.94 11.05
CA ALA A 209 -20.04 -0.22 11.73
C ALA A 209 -20.92 0.20 12.93
N ARG A 210 -20.62 1.34 13.57
CA ARG A 210 -21.34 1.84 14.75
C ARG A 210 -21.34 3.38 14.78
N PRO A 211 -22.42 4.05 15.25
CA PRO A 211 -22.47 5.52 15.31
C PRO A 211 -21.30 6.16 16.10
N GLY A 212 -20.90 5.53 17.21
CA GLY A 212 -19.80 6.03 18.05
C GLY A 212 -18.42 6.01 17.36
N ASN A 213 -18.23 5.22 16.31
CA ASN A 213 -16.95 5.07 15.62
C ASN A 213 -16.68 6.19 14.60
N ARG A 214 -17.74 6.86 14.11
CA ARG A 214 -17.66 7.76 12.95
C ARG A 214 -16.65 8.89 13.11
N MET A 215 -16.62 9.49 14.29
CA MET A 215 -15.71 10.57 14.67
C MET A 215 -14.73 10.15 15.77
N ALA A 216 -14.63 8.84 16.03
CA ALA A 216 -13.74 8.33 17.04
C ALA A 216 -12.29 8.56 16.62
N PHE A 217 -11.59 9.30 17.47
CA PHE A 217 -10.16 9.47 17.44
C PHE A 217 -9.70 9.37 18.89
N GLY A 218 -8.64 8.60 19.13
CA GLY A 218 -8.14 8.33 20.47
C GLY A 218 -6.63 8.29 20.44
N GLY A 219 -6.02 8.48 21.62
CA GLY A 219 -4.57 8.50 21.76
C GLY A 219 -4.13 9.11 23.07
N ARG A 220 -2.91 8.80 23.51
CA ARG A 220 -2.17 9.59 24.49
C ARG A 220 -0.95 10.15 23.80
#